data_AF-A0A0B6YGS2-F1
#
_entry.id   AF-A0A0B6YGS2-F1
#
_cell.length_a   1.000
_cell.length_b   1.000
_cell.length_c   1.000
_cell.angle_alpha   90.00
_cell.angle_beta   90.00
_cell.angle_gamma   90.00
#
_symmetry.space_group_name_H-M   'P 1'
#
loop_
_entity.id
_entity.type
_entity.pdbx_description
1 polymer ?
#
loop_
_entity_poly.entity_id
_entity_poly.type
_entity_poly.pdbx_seq_one_letter_code
_entity_poly.pdbx_strand_id
1 'polypeptide(L)'
;PPSVKVTWQRPVETHGDIKNYRIIWGPRGERYDEIVLNSEIYSYLTNTLDKGTTYEFRVSAKNEVDYGERAVVTITTPDGAPSGAPQNFTATGLTETSVRLTWDLPARNLRNGDIAMYQITYHKLSD
;
A
#
# COMPACT_ATOMS: atom_id res chain seq x y z
N PRO A 1 -2.46 11.94 1.14
CA PRO A 1 -2.14 10.53 0.80
C PRO A 1 -2.38 9.67 2.06
N PRO A 2 -2.70 8.37 1.93
CA PRO A 2 -3.23 7.60 3.06
C PRO A 2 -2.21 7.45 4.19
N SER A 3 -2.67 7.45 5.43
CA SER A 3 -1.91 7.05 6.62
C SER A 3 -2.82 6.23 7.53
N VAL A 4 -2.23 5.41 8.40
CA VAL A 4 -2.97 4.53 9.30
C VAL A 4 -2.54 4.81 10.73
N LYS A 5 -3.54 4.97 11.61
CA LYS A 5 -3.30 5.01 13.06
C LYS A 5 -3.39 3.59 13.61
N VAL A 6 -2.26 3.03 13.99
CA VAL A 6 -2.17 1.75 14.69
C VAL A 6 -2.39 2.01 16.17
N THR A 7 -3.26 1.21 16.81
CA THR A 7 -3.55 1.31 18.25
C THR A 7 -3.55 -0.08 18.86
N TRP A 8 -3.06 -0.21 20.08
CA TRP A 8 -3.04 -1.48 20.81
C TRP A 8 -3.36 -1.24 22.29
N GLN A 9 -3.60 -2.33 23.00
CA GLN A 9 -3.77 -2.34 24.45
C GLN A 9 -2.63 -3.14 25.09
N ARG A 10 -2.43 -2.94 26.40
CA ARG A 10 -1.49 -3.75 27.17
C ARG A 10 -1.90 -5.23 27.09
N PRO A 11 -0.98 -6.17 26.81
CA PRO A 11 -1.31 -7.59 26.83
C PRO A 11 -1.83 -8.05 28.20
N VAL A 12 -2.77 -8.99 28.19
CA VAL A 12 -3.33 -9.58 29.43
C VAL A 12 -2.25 -10.39 30.16
N GLU A 13 -1.52 -11.21 29.41
CA GLU A 13 -0.41 -12.03 29.92
C GLU A 13 0.92 -11.39 29.53
N THR A 14 1.63 -10.82 30.51
CA THR A 14 2.90 -10.12 30.26
C THR A 14 4.13 -10.88 30.74
N HIS A 15 3.93 -11.88 31.61
CA HIS A 15 4.98 -12.69 32.25
C HIS A 15 6.16 -11.85 32.79
N GLY A 16 5.88 -10.63 33.27
CA GLY A 16 6.85 -9.62 33.66
C GLY A 16 6.42 -8.21 33.27
N ASP A 17 7.27 -7.23 33.58
CA ASP A 17 7.03 -5.83 33.22
C ASP A 17 7.32 -5.58 31.74
N ILE A 18 6.40 -4.89 31.07
CA ILE A 18 6.59 -4.48 29.67
C ILE A 18 7.58 -3.32 29.64
N LYS A 19 8.63 -3.46 28.83
CA LYS A 19 9.70 -2.48 28.63
C LYS A 19 9.45 -1.58 27.41
N ASN A 20 8.91 -2.15 26.34
CA ASN A 20 8.57 -1.41 25.12
C ASN A 20 7.59 -2.20 24.23
N TYR A 21 7.07 -1.52 23.22
CA TYR A 21 6.34 -2.11 22.10
C TYR A 21 7.14 -1.94 20.81
N ARG A 22 7.12 -2.96 19.96
CA ARG A 22 7.65 -2.93 18.62
C ARG A 22 6.50 -2.99 17.63
N ILE A 23 6.50 -2.06 16.69
CA ILE A 23 5.54 -1.97 15.60
C ILE A 23 6.32 -2.21 14.31
N ILE A 24 5.83 -3.15 13.51
CA ILE A 24 6.41 -3.48 12.22
C ILE A 24 5.30 -3.33 11.17
N TRP A 25 5.55 -2.62 10.07
CA TRP A 25 4.54 -2.45 9.03
C TRP A 25 5.13 -2.32 7.64
N GLY A 26 4.41 -2.76 6.62
CA GLY A 26 4.83 -2.58 5.23
C GLY A 26 3.86 -3.22 4.24
N PRO A 27 4.07 -3.00 2.92
CA PRO A 27 3.28 -3.66 1.89
C PRO A 27 3.39 -5.17 2.03
N ARG A 28 2.26 -5.89 1.96
CA ARG A 28 2.23 -7.34 2.20
C ARG A 28 3.15 -8.09 1.24
N GLY A 29 4.09 -8.86 1.78
CA GLY A 29 5.08 -9.61 1.00
C GLY A 29 6.32 -8.82 0.59
N GLU A 30 6.42 -7.55 0.99
CA GLU A 30 7.56 -6.69 0.70
C GLU A 30 8.33 -6.33 1.98
N ARG A 31 9.28 -5.40 1.88
CA ARG A 31 10.07 -4.92 3.02
C ARG A 31 9.19 -4.16 4.00
N TYR A 32 9.37 -4.43 5.30
CA TYR A 32 8.67 -3.73 6.37
C TYR A 32 9.57 -2.70 7.04
N ASP A 33 8.95 -1.60 7.43
CA ASP A 33 9.49 -0.61 8.36
C ASP A 33 9.22 -1.05 9.80
N GLU A 34 9.94 -0.43 10.73
CA GLU A 34 9.89 -0.77 12.14
C GLU A 34 10.11 0.45 13.03
N ILE A 35 9.41 0.47 14.17
CA ILE A 35 9.69 1.40 15.26
C ILE A 35 9.51 0.71 16.61
N VAL A 36 10.31 1.16 17.60
CA VAL A 36 10.18 0.76 19.00
C VAL A 36 9.73 1.96 19.81
N LEU A 37 8.68 1.79 20.61
CA LEU A 37 8.07 2.82 21.44
C LEU A 37 8.11 2.38 22.89
N ASN A 38 8.19 3.34 23.82
CA ASN A 38 8.18 3.06 25.24
C ASN A 38 6.89 2.31 25.68
N SER A 39 6.90 1.72 26.87
CA SER A 39 5.80 0.93 27.43
C SER A 39 4.53 1.74 27.76
N GLU A 40 4.58 3.06 27.69
CA GLU A 40 3.48 3.97 28.01
C GLU A 40 2.70 4.41 26.76
N ILE A 41 3.24 4.16 25.56
CA ILE A 41 2.61 4.50 24.29
C ILE A 41 1.76 3.33 23.77
N TYR A 42 0.55 3.66 23.35
CA TYR A 42 -0.47 2.71 22.87
C TYR A 42 -0.97 3.01 21.45
N SER A 43 -0.31 3.95 20.75
CA SER A 43 -0.65 4.27 19.37
C SER A 43 0.53 4.78 18.58
N TYR A 44 0.51 4.53 17.28
CA TYR A 44 1.46 5.03 16.32
C TYR A 44 0.72 5.49 15.05
N LEU A 45 1.06 6.67 14.54
CA LEU A 45 0.59 7.14 13.25
C LEU A 45 1.69 6.92 12.22
N THR A 46 1.38 6.16 11.17
CA THR A 46 2.36 5.89 10.11
C THR A 46 2.71 7.15 9.34
N ASN A 47 3.86 7.10 8.65
CA ASN A 47 4.11 7.98 7.53
C ASN A 47 3.07 7.77 6.41
N THR A 48 3.19 8.56 5.35
CA THR A 48 2.39 8.39 4.14
C THR A 48 2.60 7.00 3.55
N LEU A 49 1.50 6.34 3.21
CA LEU A 49 1.43 5.05 2.55
C LEU A 49 1.05 5.20 1.07
N ASP A 50 1.33 4.16 0.29
CA ASP A 50 0.91 4.07 -1.11
C ASP A 50 -0.59 3.78 -1.21
N LYS A 51 -1.22 4.25 -2.28
CA LYS A 51 -2.64 4.05 -2.56
C LYS A 51 -2.87 2.66 -3.16
N GLY A 52 -4.08 2.13 -3.00
CA GLY A 52 -4.46 0.81 -3.54
C GLY A 52 -3.53 -0.33 -3.14
N THR A 53 -2.89 -0.22 -1.97
CA THR A 53 -1.86 -1.14 -1.51
C THR A 53 -2.29 -1.80 -0.22
N THR A 54 -2.13 -3.12 -0.13
CA THR A 54 -2.42 -3.88 1.08
C THR A 54 -1.20 -3.88 1.99
N TYR A 55 -1.35 -3.29 3.17
CA TYR A 55 -0.35 -3.24 4.22
C TYR A 55 -0.66 -4.27 5.29
N GLU A 56 0.40 -4.80 5.90
CA GLU A 56 0.33 -5.59 7.11
C GLU A 56 0.97 -4.81 8.25
N PHE A 57 0.34 -4.83 9.42
CA PHE A 57 0.77 -4.19 10.65
C PHE A 57 0.92 -5.25 11.73
N ARG A 58 2.03 -5.21 12.45
CA ARG A 58 2.34 -6.13 13.54
C ARG A 58 2.73 -5.35 14.78
N VAL A 59 2.21 -5.76 15.94
CA VAL A 59 2.59 -5.19 17.24
C VAL A 59 2.99 -6.32 18.18
N SER A 60 4.15 -6.18 18.83
CA SER A 60 4.63 -7.08 19.89
C SER A 60 5.10 -6.30 21.10
N ALA A 61 4.77 -6.77 22.30
CA ALA A 61 5.30 -6.24 23.55
C ALA A 61 6.58 -6.98 23.94
N LYS A 62 7.54 -6.28 24.55
CA LYS A 62 8.77 -6.85 25.09
C LYS A 62 8.81 -6.72 26.60
N ASN A 63 9.19 -7.80 27.29
CA ASN A 63 9.58 -7.76 28.69
C ASN A 63 11.12 -7.83 28.83
N GLU A 64 11.64 -8.11 30.02
CA GLU A 64 13.10 -8.24 30.24
C GLU A 64 13.75 -9.39 29.44
N VAL A 65 12.98 -10.40 29.05
CA VAL A 65 13.47 -11.55 28.29
C VAL A 65 13.52 -11.19 26.80
N ASP A 66 12.36 -11.01 26.16
CA ASP A 66 12.27 -10.63 24.74
C ASP A 66 10.85 -10.17 24.33
N TYR A 67 10.65 -9.95 23.04
CA TYR A 67 9.35 -9.76 22.41
C TYR A 67 8.50 -11.03 22.46
N GLY A 68 7.25 -10.88 22.89
CA GLY A 68 6.22 -11.93 22.84
C GLY A 68 5.57 -12.08 21.46
N GLU A 69 4.42 -12.74 21.46
CA GLU A 69 3.61 -12.95 20.25
C GLU A 69 3.19 -11.62 19.59
N ARG A 70 3.06 -11.66 18.26
CA ARG A 70 2.65 -10.49 17.47
C ARG A 70 1.15 -10.52 17.21
N ALA A 71 0.47 -9.43 17.55
CA ALA A 71 -0.83 -9.13 16.97
C ALA A 71 -0.63 -8.70 15.51
N VAL A 72 -1.43 -9.22 14.58
CA VAL A 72 -1.31 -8.94 13.14
C VAL A 72 -2.63 -8.44 12.57
N VAL A 73 -2.59 -7.35 11.81
CA VAL A 73 -3.74 -6.77 11.10
C VAL A 73 -3.34 -6.39 9.69
N THR A 74 -4.22 -6.61 8.71
CA THR A 74 -4.03 -6.17 7.33
C THR A 74 -5.07 -5.12 6.95
N ILE A 75 -4.65 -4.08 6.23
CA ILE A 75 -5.52 -3.02 5.72
C ILE A 75 -5.13 -2.71 4.28
N THR A 76 -6.12 -2.53 3.41
CA THR A 76 -5.91 -2.01 2.05
C THR A 76 -6.22 -0.52 2.03
N THR A 77 -5.25 0.28 1.59
CA THR A 77 -5.46 1.72 1.42
C THR A 77 -6.42 1.98 0.26
N PRO A 78 -7.22 3.07 0.30
CA PRO A 78 -8.12 3.40 -0.80
C PRO A 78 -7.37 3.56 -2.12
N ASP A 79 -8.03 3.17 -3.20
CA ASP A 79 -7.54 3.39 -4.56
C ASP A 79 -7.41 4.88 -4.87
N GLY A 80 -6.51 5.20 -5.80
CA GLY A 80 -6.33 6.53 -6.35
C GLY A 80 -6.23 6.50 -7.86
N ALA A 81 -6.27 7.69 -8.47
CA ALA A 81 -6.03 7.82 -9.91
C ALA A 81 -4.67 7.22 -10.29
N PRO A 82 -4.59 6.42 -11.38
CA PRO A 82 -3.32 5.97 -11.91
C PRO A 82 -2.41 7.17 -12.21
N SER A 83 -1.15 7.09 -11.77
CA SER A 83 -0.14 8.13 -12.02
C SER A 83 0.71 7.83 -13.27
N GLY A 84 0.58 6.62 -13.82
CA GLY A 84 1.28 6.19 -15.02
C GLY A 84 0.33 6.05 -16.21
N ALA A 85 0.85 6.36 -17.41
CA ALA A 85 0.15 6.08 -18.65
C ALA A 85 0.11 4.55 -18.94
N PRO A 86 -0.85 4.09 -19.77
CA PRO A 86 -0.78 2.76 -20.38
C PRO A 86 0.56 2.55 -21.08
N GLN A 87 1.09 1.33 -21.02
CA GLN A 87 2.37 0.99 -21.63
C GLN A 87 2.18 0.49 -23.06
N ASN A 88 3.24 0.52 -23.87
CA ASN A 88 3.26 -0.04 -25.22
C ASN A 88 2.08 0.41 -26.11
N PHE A 89 1.68 1.68 -25.99
CA PHE A 89 0.59 2.23 -26.79
C PHE A 89 1.00 2.30 -28.26
N THR A 90 0.26 1.60 -29.12
CA THR A 90 0.49 1.61 -30.56
C THR A 90 -0.83 1.79 -31.32
N ALA A 91 -0.72 2.43 -32.48
CA ALA A 91 -1.81 2.59 -33.44
C ALA A 91 -1.38 1.97 -34.77
N THR A 92 -2.20 1.07 -35.31
CA THR A 92 -1.94 0.39 -36.57
C THR A 92 -3.13 0.56 -37.51
N GLY A 93 -2.89 1.04 -38.73
CA GLY A 93 -3.92 1.14 -39.76
C GLY A 93 -4.39 -0.26 -40.15
N LEU A 94 -5.70 -0.48 -40.14
CA LEU A 94 -6.30 -1.74 -40.60
C LEU A 94 -6.97 -1.57 -41.96
N THR A 95 -7.68 -0.46 -42.16
CA THR A 95 -8.33 -0.08 -43.42
C THR A 95 -8.26 1.44 -43.61
N GLU A 96 -8.81 1.96 -44.71
CA GLU A 96 -8.94 3.40 -44.96
C GLU A 96 -9.73 4.15 -43.87
N THR A 97 -10.58 3.44 -43.12
CA THR A 97 -11.50 4.03 -42.13
C THR A 97 -11.37 3.43 -40.73
N SER A 98 -10.40 2.52 -40.50
CA SER A 98 -10.24 1.87 -39.21
C SER A 98 -8.79 1.77 -38.77
N VAL A 99 -8.59 1.99 -37.47
CA VAL A 99 -7.30 1.91 -36.79
C VAL A 99 -7.48 0.97 -35.60
N ARG A 100 -6.49 0.10 -35.39
CA ARG A 100 -6.37 -0.70 -34.17
C ARG A 100 -5.44 -0.02 -33.21
N LEU A 101 -5.95 0.21 -32.00
CA LEU A 101 -5.19 0.68 -30.86
C LEU A 101 -4.88 -0.51 -29.95
N THR A 102 -3.64 -0.64 -29.50
CA THR A 102 -3.25 -1.62 -28.49
C THR A 102 -2.40 -0.98 -27.42
N TRP A 103 -2.52 -1.44 -26.19
CA TRP A 103 -1.75 -0.98 -25.04
C TRP A 103 -1.77 -2.03 -23.95
N ASP A 104 -0.81 -1.92 -23.05
CA ASP A 104 -0.72 -2.67 -21.81
C ASP A 104 -1.15 -1.81 -20.61
N LEU A 105 -1.39 -2.48 -19.48
CA LEU A 105 -1.64 -1.81 -18.20
C LEU A 105 -0.50 -0.83 -17.86
N PRO A 106 -0.77 0.24 -17.10
CA PRO A 106 0.29 1.02 -16.47
C PRO A 106 1.20 0.12 -15.61
N ALA A 107 2.45 0.54 -15.39
CA ALA A 107 3.36 -0.15 -14.49
C ALA A 107 2.72 -0.34 -13.11
N ARG A 108 2.90 -1.51 -12.47
CA ARG A 108 2.18 -1.90 -11.24
C ARG A 108 2.26 -0.84 -10.14
N ASN A 109 3.43 -0.27 -9.92
CA ASN A 109 3.71 0.77 -8.93
C ASN A 109 3.11 2.15 -9.27
N LEU A 110 2.53 2.32 -10.46
CA LEU A 110 1.89 3.56 -10.92
C LEU A 110 0.36 3.42 -11.08
N ARG A 111 -0.21 2.25 -10.77
CA ARG A 111 -1.66 2.01 -10.92
C ARG A 111 -2.48 2.65 -9.80
N ASN A 112 -1.90 2.75 -8.60
CA ASN A 112 -2.57 3.25 -7.39
C ASN A 112 -3.88 2.53 -7.04
N GLY A 113 -4.00 1.25 -7.39
CA GLY A 113 -5.23 0.46 -7.28
C GLY A 113 -5.46 -0.38 -8.53
N ASP A 114 -6.66 -0.95 -8.65
CA ASP A 114 -7.05 -1.70 -9.84
C ASP A 114 -7.52 -0.75 -10.96
N ILE A 115 -7.13 -1.05 -12.20
CA ILE A 115 -7.51 -0.24 -13.35
C ILE A 115 -8.95 -0.61 -13.75
N ALA A 116 -9.88 0.32 -13.52
CA ALA A 116 -11.30 0.11 -13.80
C ALA A 116 -11.70 0.36 -15.26
N MET A 117 -11.10 1.37 -15.92
CA MET A 117 -11.44 1.73 -17.30
C MET A 117 -10.31 2.47 -18.02
N TYR A 118 -10.40 2.50 -19.35
CA TYR A 118 -9.58 3.35 -20.21
C TYR A 118 -10.48 4.35 -20.94
N GLN A 119 -9.99 5.56 -21.13
CA GLN A 119 -10.63 6.57 -21.96
C GLN A 119 -9.82 6.77 -23.23
N ILE A 120 -10.46 6.64 -24.38
CA ILE A 120 -9.84 6.82 -25.70
C ILE A 120 -10.47 8.05 -26.34
N THR A 121 -9.63 8.99 -26.76
CA THR A 121 -10.03 10.16 -27.53
C THR A 121 -9.21 10.24 -28.80
N TYR A 122 -9.85 10.63 -29.90
CA TYR A 122 -9.18 10.86 -31.18
C TYR A 122 -9.81 12.08 -31.85
N HIS A 123 -9.02 12.78 -32.66
CA HIS A 123 -9.49 13.89 -33.48
C HIS A 123 -8.75 13.84 -34.82
N LYS A 124 -9.42 14.30 -35.88
CA LYS A 124 -8.78 14.48 -37.18
C LYS A 124 -7.84 15.69 -37.08
N LEU A 125 -6.58 15.51 -37.45
CA LEU A 125 -5.67 16.64 -37.63
C LEU A 125 -6.09 17.41 -38.88
N SER A 126 -6.22 18.73 -38.75
CA SER A 126 -6.38 19.61 -39.90
C SER A 126 -5.05 19.74 -40.63
N ASP A 127 -5.09 19.72 -41.97
CA ASP A 127 -3.93 20.04 -42.81
C ASP A 127 -3.55 21.53 -42.73
#